data_AF-A0DCZ6-F1
#
_entry.id   AF-A0DCZ6-F1
#
_cell.length_a   1.000
_cell.length_b   1.000
_cell.length_c   1.000
_cell.angle_alpha   90.00
_cell.angle_beta   90.00
_cell.angle_gamma   90.00
#
_symmetry.space_group_name_H-M   'P 1'
#
loop_
_entity.id
_entity.type
_entity.pdbx_description
1 polymer ?
#
loop_
_entity_poly.entity_id
_entity_poly.type
_entity_poly.pdbx_seq_one_letter_code
_entity_poly.pdbx_strand_id
1 'polypeptide(L)'
;MLPYGFQRNNRLIGVDCYKRRFKQKIKFLSRMAANKFWKKTELTNLEQQVGVALTQIEQSLADAKNLKLSSVVDYTAKINAKKQVYLVYIPHPCLSVFNKVSSKLLPELEKRLKATILVVAKRTIESKWVKSHRSQTRPNSRTLTSVYDSILEDLVAPTFILGRRTRVRVDGTKFYRIFLDEQDQAELEPRLDAIKAVYKLLTTRDLEFEFRRDDVFYSKKGATKKVQRKQ
;
A
#
# COMPACT_ATOMS: atom_id res chain seq x y z
N MET A 1 -25.95 -17.99 -71.23
CA MET A 1 -24.89 -18.60 -70.41
C MET A 1 -24.32 -17.54 -69.48
N LEU A 2 -24.65 -17.58 -68.19
CA LEU A 2 -23.82 -17.00 -67.12
C LEU A 2 -22.69 -18.01 -66.79
N PRO A 3 -21.73 -17.79 -65.86
CA PRO A 3 -21.24 -16.59 -65.11
C PRO A 3 -19.67 -16.49 -65.10
N TYR A 4 -19.02 -15.47 -64.53
CA TYR A 4 -18.23 -15.46 -63.27
C TYR A 4 -17.12 -14.39 -63.47
N GLY A 5 -16.68 -13.52 -62.56
CA GLY A 5 -16.95 -13.28 -61.16
C GLY A 5 -15.87 -12.29 -60.68
N PHE A 6 -16.14 -10.98 -60.71
CA PHE A 6 -15.25 -9.99 -60.11
C PHE A 6 -15.56 -9.93 -58.61
N GLN A 7 -14.79 -10.70 -57.82
CA GLN A 7 -14.87 -10.69 -56.36
C GLN A 7 -14.49 -9.30 -55.84
N ARG A 8 -15.49 -8.54 -55.40
CA ARG A 8 -15.29 -7.36 -54.53
C ARG A 8 -14.77 -7.83 -53.18
N ASN A 9 -13.47 -7.82 -52.99
CA ASN A 9 -12.85 -7.86 -51.66
C ASN A 9 -13.05 -6.51 -50.96
N ASN A 10 -14.27 -6.27 -50.46
CA ASN A 10 -14.62 -5.07 -49.68
C ASN A 10 -15.09 -5.45 -48.27
N ARG A 11 -14.27 -6.18 -47.50
CA ARG A 11 -14.48 -6.38 -46.05
C ARG A 11 -13.18 -6.58 -45.27
N LEU A 12 -12.23 -5.64 -45.30
CA LEU A 12 -11.12 -5.66 -44.32
C LEU A 12 -10.68 -4.28 -43.77
N ILE A 13 -11.15 -3.15 -44.32
CA ILE A 13 -10.64 -1.82 -43.91
C ILE A 13 -11.18 -1.37 -42.53
N GLY A 14 -12.34 -1.87 -42.10
CA GLY A 14 -12.97 -1.48 -40.83
C GLY A 14 -12.33 -2.07 -39.57
N VAL A 15 -11.81 -3.31 -39.64
CA VAL A 15 -11.19 -3.99 -38.48
C VAL A 15 -9.79 -3.45 -38.16
N ASP A 16 -9.07 -2.93 -39.16
CA ASP A 16 -7.73 -2.37 -38.96
C ASP A 16 -7.75 -0.98 -38.33
N CYS A 17 -8.76 -0.14 -38.62
CA CYS A 17 -8.93 1.17 -37.99
C CYS A 17 -9.23 1.04 -36.49
N TYR A 18 -10.13 0.10 -36.13
CA TYR A 18 -10.45 -0.16 -34.73
C TYR A 18 -9.26 -0.73 -33.98
N LYS A 19 -8.54 -1.71 -34.56
CA LYS A 19 -7.30 -2.26 -33.98
C LYS A 19 -6.19 -1.21 -33.80
N ARG A 20 -6.04 -0.26 -34.74
CA ARG A 20 -5.07 0.85 -34.62
C ARG A 20 -5.45 1.82 -33.50
N ARG A 21 -6.72 2.24 -33.41
CA ARG A 21 -7.23 3.08 -32.30
C ARG A 21 -7.09 2.38 -30.94
N PHE A 22 -7.37 1.08 -30.88
CA PHE A 22 -7.24 0.29 -29.67
C PHE A 22 -5.77 0.17 -29.22
N LYS A 23 -4.85 -0.13 -30.16
CA LYS A 23 -3.40 -0.12 -29.88
C LYS A 23 -2.90 1.26 -29.45
N GLN A 24 -3.39 2.35 -30.03
CA GLN A 24 -3.06 3.71 -29.62
C GLN A 24 -3.57 4.03 -28.21
N LYS A 25 -4.81 3.62 -27.88
CA LYS A 25 -5.39 3.80 -26.54
C LYS A 25 -4.65 3.00 -25.47
N ILE A 26 -4.25 1.77 -25.77
CA ILE A 26 -3.43 0.94 -24.87
C ILE A 26 -2.05 1.59 -24.66
N LYS A 27 -1.38 2.03 -25.73
CA LYS A 27 -0.11 2.77 -25.62
C LYS A 27 -0.22 4.07 -24.83
N PHE A 28 -1.35 4.77 -24.93
CA PHE A 28 -1.59 5.99 -24.18
C PHE A 28 -1.80 5.71 -22.68
N LEU A 29 -2.60 4.70 -22.35
CA LEU A 29 -2.84 4.27 -20.97
C LEU A 29 -1.56 3.74 -20.31
N SER A 30 -0.74 2.96 -21.02
CA SER A 30 0.54 2.49 -20.48
C SER A 30 1.53 3.63 -20.24
N ARG A 31 1.53 4.66 -21.11
CA ARG A 31 2.36 5.86 -20.93
C ARG A 31 1.90 6.72 -19.75
N MET A 32 0.59 6.83 -19.52
CA MET A 32 0.06 7.52 -18.33
C MET A 32 0.37 6.76 -17.03
N ALA A 33 0.29 5.43 -17.05
CA ALA A 33 0.68 4.60 -15.92
C ALA A 33 2.17 4.78 -15.57
N ALA A 34 3.05 4.88 -16.57
CA ALA A 34 4.49 5.09 -16.36
C ALA A 34 4.82 6.40 -15.62
N ASN A 35 4.07 7.48 -15.87
CA ASN A 35 4.27 8.76 -15.19
C ASN A 35 4.04 8.69 -13.67
N LYS A 36 3.31 7.67 -13.20
CA LYS A 36 3.07 7.44 -11.77
C LYS A 36 4.21 6.71 -11.09
N PHE A 37 5.16 6.15 -11.84
CA PHE A 37 6.32 5.48 -11.26
C PHE A 37 7.53 6.41 -11.17
N TRP A 38 8.28 6.28 -10.08
CA TRP A 38 9.50 7.04 -9.82
C TRP A 38 10.66 6.43 -10.60
N LYS A 39 11.06 7.11 -11.69
CA LYS A 39 12.26 6.80 -12.48
C LYS A 39 12.34 5.33 -12.91
N LYS A 40 11.22 4.76 -13.36
CA LYS A 40 11.17 3.37 -13.85
C LYS A 40 10.94 3.35 -15.37
N THR A 41 11.79 2.62 -16.08
CA THR A 41 11.75 2.49 -17.55
C THR A 41 10.80 1.39 -18.01
N GLU A 42 10.69 0.30 -17.26
CA GLU A 42 9.87 -0.87 -17.59
C GLU A 42 8.90 -1.20 -16.45
N LEU A 43 7.66 -1.56 -16.82
CA LEU A 43 6.57 -1.84 -15.89
C LEU A 43 6.10 -3.29 -16.04
N THR A 44 5.96 -3.97 -14.91
CA THR A 44 5.30 -5.28 -14.85
C THR A 44 3.80 -5.15 -15.08
N ASN A 45 3.13 -6.25 -15.44
CA ASN A 45 1.69 -6.26 -15.70
C ASN A 45 0.86 -5.71 -14.52
N LEU A 46 1.30 -6.01 -13.30
CA LEU A 46 0.65 -5.57 -12.05
C LEU A 46 0.86 -4.08 -11.82
N GLU A 47 2.07 -3.58 -12.06
CA GLU A 47 2.38 -2.15 -11.98
C GLU A 47 1.61 -1.34 -13.01
N GLN A 48 1.39 -1.89 -14.21
CA GLN A 48 0.53 -1.27 -15.22
C GLN A 48 -0.92 -1.18 -14.74
N GLN A 49 -1.46 -2.26 -14.16
CA GLN A 49 -2.82 -2.27 -13.61
C GLN A 49 -3.00 -1.24 -12.49
N VAL A 50 -2.06 -1.20 -11.54
CA VAL A 50 -2.07 -0.25 -10.41
C VAL A 50 -1.89 1.19 -10.91
N GLY A 51 -1.00 1.41 -11.87
CA GLY A 51 -0.79 2.73 -12.48
C GLY A 51 -2.04 3.24 -13.20
N VAL A 52 -2.76 2.38 -13.93
CA VAL A 52 -4.04 2.74 -14.55
C VAL A 52 -5.09 3.06 -13.49
N ALA A 53 -5.20 2.23 -12.43
CA ALA A 53 -6.14 2.48 -11.34
C ALA A 53 -5.88 3.85 -10.66
N LEU A 54 -4.62 4.19 -10.39
CA LEU A 54 -4.25 5.49 -9.82
C LEU A 54 -4.62 6.66 -10.73
N THR A 55 -4.38 6.57 -12.04
CA THR A 55 -4.73 7.66 -12.97
C THR A 55 -6.23 7.91 -13.06
N GLN A 56 -7.04 6.87 -12.84
CA GLN A 56 -8.50 7.01 -12.78
C GLN A 56 -8.95 7.67 -11.47
N ILE A 57 -8.33 7.30 -10.35
CA ILE A 57 -8.63 7.87 -9.03
C ILE A 57 -8.29 9.36 -8.98
N GLU A 58 -7.24 9.80 -9.67
CA GLU A 58 -6.86 11.22 -9.73
C GLU A 58 -7.91 12.14 -10.35
N GLN A 59 -8.79 11.59 -11.19
CA GLN A 59 -9.92 12.36 -11.73
C GLN A 59 -10.95 12.67 -10.64
N SER A 60 -11.03 11.81 -9.62
CA SER A 60 -11.94 11.95 -8.47
C SER A 60 -11.28 12.70 -7.31
N LEU A 61 -9.97 12.48 -7.10
CA LEU A 61 -9.21 13.06 -5.99
C LEU A 61 -8.01 13.88 -6.49
N ALA A 62 -8.12 15.21 -6.40
CA ALA A 62 -7.10 16.13 -6.88
C ALA A 62 -5.76 16.04 -6.11
N ASP A 63 -5.80 15.69 -4.82
CA ASP A 63 -4.62 15.63 -3.94
C ASP A 63 -3.70 14.43 -4.26
N ALA A 64 -4.21 13.41 -4.96
CA ALA A 64 -3.45 12.23 -5.34
C ALA A 64 -2.50 12.49 -6.53
N LYS A 65 -2.61 13.61 -7.24
CA LYS A 65 -1.83 13.90 -8.46
C LYS A 65 -0.31 13.82 -8.27
N ASN A 66 0.16 14.21 -7.08
CA ASN A 66 1.59 14.22 -6.73
C ASN A 66 2.09 12.88 -6.18
N LEU A 67 1.19 11.90 -6.01
CA LEU A 67 1.54 10.57 -5.56
C LEU A 67 2.31 9.84 -6.66
N LYS A 68 3.50 9.36 -6.33
CA LYS A 68 4.29 8.48 -7.18
C LYS A 68 4.55 7.17 -6.46
N LEU A 69 4.69 6.10 -7.21
CA LEU A 69 5.05 4.77 -6.73
C LEU A 69 6.50 4.45 -7.09
N SER A 70 7.19 3.65 -6.29
CA SER A 70 8.49 3.09 -6.65
C SER A 70 8.34 1.72 -7.30
N SER A 71 7.55 0.84 -6.71
CA SER A 71 7.39 -0.54 -7.18
C SER A 71 6.16 -1.17 -6.56
N VAL A 72 5.56 -2.14 -7.24
CA VAL A 72 4.48 -2.97 -6.69
C VAL A 72 4.94 -4.43 -6.67
N VAL A 73 4.66 -5.12 -5.57
CA VAL A 73 5.04 -6.51 -5.37
C VAL A 73 3.82 -7.32 -4.90
N ASP A 74 3.62 -8.46 -5.53
CA ASP A 74 2.60 -9.43 -5.13
C ASP A 74 3.11 -10.30 -3.98
N TYR A 75 2.44 -10.22 -2.84
CA TYR A 75 2.77 -11.04 -1.67
C TYR A 75 1.83 -12.24 -1.50
N THR A 76 0.85 -12.38 -2.38
CA THR A 76 -0.13 -13.47 -2.44
C THR A 76 0.51 -14.85 -2.29
N ALA A 77 1.49 -15.14 -3.15
CA ALA A 77 2.16 -16.43 -3.23
C ALA A 77 3.02 -16.76 -1.99
N LYS A 78 3.43 -15.74 -1.23
CA LYS A 78 4.28 -15.93 -0.04
C LYS A 78 3.47 -16.12 1.24
N ILE A 79 2.24 -15.61 1.26
CA ILE A 79 1.38 -15.60 2.45
C ILE A 79 0.35 -16.74 2.42
N ASN A 80 0.12 -17.36 1.25
CA ASN A 80 -0.97 -18.33 1.04
C ASN A 80 -2.34 -17.79 1.51
N ALA A 81 -2.55 -16.49 1.33
CA ALA A 81 -3.80 -15.83 1.70
C ALA A 81 -4.92 -16.21 0.73
N LYS A 82 -6.16 -16.31 1.25
CA LYS A 82 -7.37 -16.53 0.43
C LYS A 82 -7.66 -15.35 -0.50
N LYS A 83 -7.29 -14.13 -0.10
CA LYS A 83 -7.41 -12.90 -0.88
C LYS A 83 -6.04 -12.45 -1.38
N GLN A 84 -6.01 -11.83 -2.56
CA GLN A 84 -4.78 -11.26 -3.09
C GLN A 84 -4.33 -10.07 -2.24
N VAL A 85 -3.08 -10.07 -1.80
CA VAL A 85 -2.40 -8.99 -1.07
C VAL A 85 -1.29 -8.39 -1.95
N TYR A 86 -1.41 -7.09 -2.22
CA TYR A 86 -0.42 -6.31 -2.95
C TYR A 86 0.30 -5.35 -2.01
N LEU A 87 1.63 -5.31 -2.08
CA LEU A 87 2.46 -4.35 -1.36
C LEU A 87 2.96 -3.30 -2.34
N VAL A 88 2.55 -2.05 -2.11
CA VAL A 88 2.91 -0.91 -2.92
C VAL A 88 3.99 -0.10 -2.22
N TYR A 89 5.15 0.00 -2.84
CA TYR A 89 6.24 0.83 -2.35
C TYR A 89 6.12 2.26 -2.87
N ILE A 90 6.15 3.24 -1.97
CA ILE A 90 6.12 4.67 -2.27
C ILE A 90 7.52 5.26 -2.02
N PRO A 91 8.07 6.14 -2.86
CA PRO A 91 9.30 6.86 -2.53
C PRO A 91 9.06 7.76 -1.31
N HIS A 92 10.00 7.78 -0.36
CA HIS A 92 9.85 8.50 0.92
C HIS A 92 9.33 9.96 0.82
N PRO A 93 9.71 10.79 -0.17
CA PRO A 93 9.17 12.15 -0.31
C PRO A 93 7.64 12.22 -0.53
N CYS A 94 7.04 11.19 -1.13
CA CYS A 94 5.60 11.14 -1.39
C CYS A 94 4.79 10.61 -0.20
N LEU A 95 5.43 10.16 0.90
CA LEU A 95 4.76 9.61 2.06
C LEU A 95 3.85 10.65 2.75
N SER A 96 4.28 11.91 2.81
CA SER A 96 3.48 12.99 3.41
C SER A 96 2.17 13.25 2.64
N VAL A 97 2.22 13.12 1.31
CA VAL A 97 1.03 13.22 0.44
C VAL A 97 0.14 12.00 0.63
N PHE A 98 0.74 10.81 0.69
CA PHE A 98 0.01 9.57 0.93
C PHE A 98 -0.77 9.61 2.24
N ASN A 99 -0.14 10.02 3.34
CA ASN A 99 -0.78 10.02 4.66
C ASN A 99 -2.05 10.89 4.68
N LYS A 100 -2.04 12.05 4.01
CA LYS A 100 -3.21 12.94 3.88
C LYS A 100 -4.37 12.33 3.10
N VAL A 101 -4.05 11.47 2.14
CA VAL A 101 -4.97 10.93 1.12
C VAL A 101 -5.39 9.48 1.44
N SER A 102 -4.67 8.81 2.34
CA SER A 102 -4.74 7.37 2.65
C SER A 102 -6.15 6.85 2.90
N SER A 103 -6.96 7.57 3.68
CA SER A 103 -8.34 7.17 4.05
C SER A 103 -9.27 7.03 2.84
N LYS A 104 -9.10 7.88 1.82
CA LYS A 104 -9.91 7.84 0.59
C LYS A 104 -9.31 6.92 -0.47
N LEU A 105 -7.99 6.93 -0.58
CA LEU A 105 -7.26 6.21 -1.64
C LEU A 105 -7.32 4.69 -1.48
N LEU A 106 -7.10 4.18 -0.27
CA LEU A 106 -7.00 2.74 -0.05
C LEU A 106 -8.31 2.00 -0.39
N PRO A 107 -9.49 2.43 0.11
CA PRO A 107 -10.74 1.75 -0.25
C PRO A 107 -11.05 1.81 -1.75
N GLU A 108 -10.71 2.91 -2.43
CA GLU A 108 -10.91 3.03 -3.89
C GLU A 108 -9.99 2.11 -4.68
N LEU A 109 -8.71 2.04 -4.29
CA LEU A 109 -7.76 1.13 -4.92
C LEU A 109 -8.15 -0.33 -4.71
N GLU A 110 -8.59 -0.70 -3.51
CA GLU A 110 -9.04 -2.06 -3.19
C GLU A 110 -10.29 -2.44 -4.00
N LYS A 111 -11.24 -1.53 -4.19
CA LYS A 111 -12.42 -1.75 -5.03
C LYS A 111 -12.06 -2.00 -6.51
N ARG A 112 -11.09 -1.26 -7.05
CA ARG A 112 -10.66 -1.38 -8.46
C ARG A 112 -9.86 -2.65 -8.71
N LEU A 113 -8.96 -3.01 -7.78
CA LEU A 113 -8.03 -4.12 -7.91
C LEU A 113 -8.56 -5.43 -7.31
N LYS A 114 -9.68 -5.39 -6.57
CA LYS A 114 -10.30 -6.54 -5.88
C LYS A 114 -9.32 -7.32 -5.00
N ALA A 115 -8.35 -6.62 -4.45
CA ALA A 115 -7.25 -7.15 -3.65
C ALA A 115 -7.03 -6.25 -2.44
N THR A 116 -6.47 -6.80 -1.36
CA THR A 116 -6.05 -6.04 -0.19
C THR A 116 -4.74 -5.32 -0.51
N ILE A 117 -4.70 -4.02 -0.29
CA ILE A 117 -3.56 -3.20 -0.68
C ILE A 117 -2.91 -2.65 0.58
N LEU A 118 -1.61 -2.94 0.71
CA LEU A 118 -0.77 -2.43 1.77
C LEU A 118 0.27 -1.50 1.15
N VAL A 119 0.57 -0.41 1.85
CA VAL A 119 1.45 0.63 1.34
C VAL A 119 2.62 0.81 2.31
N VAL A 120 3.83 0.90 1.76
CA VAL A 120 5.05 1.10 2.55
C VAL A 120 5.97 2.08 1.84
N ALA A 121 6.58 3.02 2.56
CA ALA A 121 7.63 3.83 1.98
C ALA A 121 8.91 3.01 1.77
N LYS A 122 9.54 3.19 0.61
CA LYS A 122 10.84 2.65 0.27
C LYS A 122 11.91 3.35 1.12
N ARG A 123 12.33 2.69 2.19
CA ARG A 123 13.38 3.13 3.11
C ARG A 123 14.68 2.35 2.87
N THR A 124 15.81 3.01 3.04
CA THR A 124 17.14 2.39 2.97
C THR A 124 17.66 2.13 4.37
N ILE A 125 18.15 0.92 4.63
CA ILE A 125 18.78 0.56 5.90
C ILE A 125 20.29 0.63 5.72
N GLU A 126 20.95 1.42 6.55
CA GLU A 126 22.41 1.47 6.59
C GLU A 126 22.92 0.45 7.61
N SER A 127 24.07 -0.16 7.32
CA SER A 127 24.63 -1.19 8.20
C SER A 127 25.20 -0.59 9.50
N LYS A 128 25.28 -1.39 10.57
CA LYS A 128 25.84 -0.93 11.86
C LYS A 128 27.36 -0.82 11.83
N TRP A 129 28.04 -1.80 11.23
CA TRP A 129 29.50 -1.96 11.29
C TRP A 129 30.20 -1.45 10.03
N VAL A 130 29.60 -1.65 8.86
CA VAL A 130 30.18 -1.22 7.58
C VAL A 130 29.71 0.19 7.27
N LYS A 131 30.63 1.14 7.34
CA LYS A 131 30.41 2.53 6.90
C LYS A 131 30.78 2.63 5.42
N SER A 132 29.90 3.23 4.62
CA SER A 132 30.18 3.50 3.20
C SER A 132 31.27 4.57 3.05
N HIS A 133 31.17 5.65 3.83
CA HIS A 133 32.13 6.73 3.87
C HIS A 133 32.63 6.92 5.29
N ARG A 134 33.95 6.96 5.48
CA ARG A 134 34.57 7.09 6.81
C ARG A 134 34.16 8.39 7.53
N SER A 135 33.94 9.47 6.78
CA SER A 135 33.56 10.80 7.30
C SER A 135 32.09 10.90 7.72
N GLN A 136 31.22 10.03 7.21
CA GLN A 136 29.78 10.14 7.44
C GLN A 136 29.36 9.29 8.64
N THR A 137 28.61 9.91 9.55
CA THR A 137 27.97 9.21 10.67
C THR A 137 26.62 8.65 10.22
N ARG A 138 26.33 7.41 10.61
CA ARG A 138 25.06 6.75 10.32
C ARG A 138 23.91 7.51 11.00
N PRO A 139 22.90 8.00 10.24
CA PRO A 139 21.75 8.66 10.82
C PRO A 139 20.79 7.65 11.47
N ASN A 140 20.16 8.05 12.58
CA ASN A 140 19.22 7.20 13.32
C ASN A 140 17.99 6.79 12.49
N SER A 141 17.55 7.66 11.58
CA SER A 141 16.42 7.40 10.67
C SER A 141 16.64 6.24 9.70
N ARG A 142 17.89 5.84 9.45
CA ARG A 142 18.26 4.71 8.58
C ARG A 142 18.76 3.51 9.36
N THR A 143 18.44 3.44 10.65
CA THR A 143 18.74 2.27 11.48
C THR A 143 17.69 1.18 11.30
N LEU A 144 18.09 -0.09 11.45
CA LEU A 144 17.21 -1.25 11.33
C LEU A 144 15.94 -1.11 12.19
N THR A 145 16.11 -0.72 13.46
CA THR A 145 15.00 -0.56 14.40
C THR A 145 14.06 0.57 13.99
N SER A 146 14.60 1.76 13.67
CA SER A 146 13.78 2.90 13.24
C SER A 146 13.01 2.59 11.96
N VAL A 147 13.64 1.93 10.99
CA VAL A 147 12.99 1.58 9.72
C VAL A 147 11.88 0.55 9.95
N TYR A 148 12.10 -0.45 10.81
CA TYR A 148 11.08 -1.46 11.13
C TYR A 148 9.88 -0.87 11.88
N ASP A 149 10.11 0.11 12.73
CA ASP A 149 9.03 0.82 13.42
C ASP A 149 8.23 1.68 12.42
N SER A 150 8.90 2.41 11.52
CA SER A 150 8.21 3.20 10.49
C SER A 150 7.52 2.35 9.41
N ILE A 151 7.99 1.14 9.12
CA ILE A 151 7.28 0.21 8.22
C ILE A 151 5.95 -0.21 8.86
N LEU A 152 5.94 -0.43 10.17
CA LEU A 152 4.73 -0.81 10.88
C LEU A 152 3.68 0.32 10.85
N GLU A 153 4.12 1.56 11.08
CA GLU A 153 3.27 2.75 10.99
C GLU A 153 2.65 2.89 9.60
N ASP A 154 3.43 2.71 8.52
CA ASP A 154 2.90 2.80 7.16
C ASP A 154 1.86 1.71 6.84
N LEU A 155 2.07 0.48 7.31
CA LEU A 155 1.16 -0.65 7.06
C LEU A 155 -0.21 -0.46 7.72
N VAL A 156 -0.26 0.32 8.81
CA VAL A 156 -1.45 0.55 9.63
C VAL A 156 -2.23 1.80 9.16
N ALA A 157 -1.69 2.59 8.22
CA ALA A 157 -2.37 3.73 7.62
C ALA A 157 -3.75 3.31 7.04
N PRO A 158 -4.83 4.09 7.26
CA PRO A 158 -4.89 5.49 7.67
C PRO A 158 -4.82 5.75 9.18
N THR A 159 -4.87 4.71 9.99
CA THR A 159 -4.96 4.80 11.44
C THR A 159 -3.59 4.98 12.07
N PHE A 160 -3.56 5.35 13.35
CA PHE A 160 -2.34 5.51 14.12
C PHE A 160 -2.27 4.49 15.26
N ILE A 161 -1.04 4.21 15.68
CA ILE A 161 -0.79 3.27 16.78
C ILE A 161 -0.88 4.05 18.10
N LEU A 162 -1.75 3.61 19.01
CA LEU A 162 -1.91 4.22 20.33
C LEU A 162 -0.75 3.92 21.26
N GLY A 163 -0.26 2.69 21.15
CA GLY A 163 0.86 2.23 21.95
C GLY A 163 1.34 0.87 21.50
N ARG A 164 2.52 0.52 21.99
CA ARG A 164 3.16 -0.76 21.71
C ARG A 164 3.70 -1.36 23.00
N ARG A 165 3.60 -2.68 23.13
CA ARG A 165 4.29 -3.45 24.17
C ARG A 165 5.06 -4.59 23.53
N THR A 166 6.27 -4.82 24.02
CA THR A 166 7.03 -6.02 23.67
C THR A 166 6.91 -7.01 24.81
N ARG A 167 6.25 -8.14 24.56
CA ARG A 167 6.22 -9.26 25.48
C ARG A 167 7.39 -10.19 25.16
N VAL A 168 8.18 -10.52 26.17
CA VAL A 168 9.26 -11.51 26.07
C VAL A 168 8.76 -12.80 26.72
N ARG A 169 8.83 -13.92 26.01
CA ARG A 169 8.50 -15.25 26.56
C ARG A 169 9.69 -15.82 27.34
N VAL A 170 9.45 -16.90 28.08
CA VAL A 170 10.49 -17.64 28.81
C VAL A 170 11.60 -18.12 27.87
N ASP A 171 11.23 -18.51 26.64
CA ASP A 171 12.17 -18.95 25.59
C ASP A 171 13.00 -17.79 24.97
N GLY A 172 12.80 -16.55 25.42
CA GLY A 172 13.46 -15.35 24.88
C GLY A 172 12.85 -14.79 23.60
N THR A 173 11.86 -15.47 23.01
CA THR A 173 11.11 -14.99 21.85
C THR A 173 10.31 -13.72 22.17
N LYS A 174 10.28 -12.76 21.24
CA LYS A 174 9.66 -11.44 21.42
C LYS A 174 8.40 -11.32 20.56
N PHE A 175 7.31 -10.89 21.19
CA PHE A 175 6.03 -10.60 20.56
C PHE A 175 5.70 -9.13 20.72
N TYR A 176 5.26 -8.48 19.64
CA TYR A 176 4.85 -7.09 19.69
C TYR A 176 3.33 -7.01 19.72
N ARG A 177 2.80 -6.52 20.85
CA ARG A 177 1.39 -6.19 21.01
C ARG A 177 1.18 -4.73 20.69
N ILE A 178 0.40 -4.47 19.64
CA ILE A 178 0.14 -3.13 19.11
C ILE A 178 -1.29 -2.76 19.47
N PHE A 179 -1.45 -1.58 20.06
CA PHE A 179 -2.76 -1.03 20.40
C PHE A 179 -3.23 -0.10 19.29
N LEU A 180 -4.44 -0.38 18.81
CA LEU A 180 -5.14 0.40 17.80
C LEU A 180 -6.43 0.95 18.40
N ASP A 181 -6.96 2.04 17.84
CA ASP A 181 -8.23 2.60 18.29
C ASP A 181 -9.41 1.70 17.91
N GLU A 182 -10.40 1.59 18.81
CA GLU A 182 -11.62 0.81 18.63
C GLU A 182 -12.51 1.40 17.52
N GLN A 183 -12.42 2.71 17.26
CA GLN A 183 -13.22 3.38 16.22
C GLN A 183 -12.89 2.86 14.81
N ASP A 184 -11.63 2.54 14.57
CA ASP A 184 -11.14 2.14 13.25
C ASP A 184 -11.21 0.61 13.03
N GLN A 185 -11.78 -0.13 13.99
CA GLN A 185 -11.81 -1.59 13.97
C GLN A 185 -12.47 -2.14 12.69
N ALA A 186 -13.59 -1.56 12.26
CA ALA A 186 -14.34 -2.02 11.10
C ALA A 186 -13.54 -1.92 9.78
N GLU A 187 -12.67 -0.92 9.65
CA GLU A 187 -11.86 -0.72 8.45
C GLU A 187 -10.60 -1.57 8.44
N LEU A 188 -9.96 -1.77 9.61
CA LEU A 188 -8.69 -2.47 9.73
C LEU A 188 -8.80 -3.97 9.84
N GLU A 189 -9.85 -4.49 10.48
CA GLU A 189 -10.06 -5.92 10.71
C GLU A 189 -9.83 -6.80 9.45
N PRO A 190 -10.34 -6.44 8.25
CA PRO A 190 -10.07 -7.22 7.04
C PRO A 190 -8.60 -7.21 6.57
N ARG A 191 -7.78 -6.25 7.03
CA ARG A 191 -6.37 -6.09 6.65
C ARG A 191 -5.38 -6.69 7.66
N LEU A 192 -5.80 -6.88 8.92
CA LEU A 192 -4.89 -7.25 10.02
C LEU A 192 -4.05 -8.51 9.73
N ASP A 193 -4.67 -9.57 9.20
CA ASP A 193 -3.97 -10.82 8.91
C ASP A 193 -2.91 -10.64 7.81
N ALA A 194 -3.23 -9.85 6.79
CA ALA A 194 -2.29 -9.49 5.74
C ALA A 194 -1.13 -8.65 6.28
N ILE A 195 -1.39 -7.70 7.17
CA ILE A 195 -0.38 -6.86 7.82
C ILE A 195 0.57 -7.72 8.65
N LYS A 196 0.05 -8.63 9.49
CA LYS A 196 0.88 -9.55 10.31
C LYS A 196 1.82 -10.38 9.43
N ALA A 197 1.28 -10.96 8.36
CA ALA A 197 2.05 -11.82 7.47
C ALA A 197 3.12 -11.04 6.69
N VAL A 198 2.77 -9.87 6.12
CA VAL A 198 3.73 -9.02 5.42
C VAL A 198 4.81 -8.52 6.36
N TYR A 199 4.46 -8.07 7.57
CA TYR A 199 5.44 -7.57 8.51
C TYR A 199 6.41 -8.67 8.97
N LYS A 200 5.90 -9.89 9.22
CA LYS A 200 6.73 -11.05 9.53
C LYS A 200 7.71 -11.39 8.40
N LEU A 201 7.27 -11.31 7.14
CA LEU A 201 8.13 -11.53 5.98
C LEU A 201 9.21 -10.45 5.83
N LEU A 202 8.88 -9.18 6.08
CA LEU A 202 9.82 -8.07 5.92
C LEU A 202 10.83 -7.96 7.07
N THR A 203 10.42 -8.27 8.29
CA THR A 203 11.17 -7.92 9.51
C THR A 203 11.51 -9.08 10.43
N THR A 204 10.97 -10.28 10.14
CA THR A 204 11.05 -11.49 10.99
C THR A 204 10.51 -11.32 12.42
N ARG A 205 9.70 -10.29 12.67
CA ARG A 205 9.04 -10.02 13.96
C ARG A 205 7.58 -10.45 13.95
N ASP A 206 7.14 -11.03 15.06
CA ASP A 206 5.75 -11.44 15.25
C ASP A 206 4.91 -10.31 15.87
N LEU A 207 3.71 -10.08 15.31
CA LEU A 207 2.78 -9.04 15.73
C LEU A 207 1.45 -9.61 16.20
N GLU A 208 0.92 -9.01 17.27
CA GLU A 208 -0.45 -9.18 17.75
C GLU A 208 -1.10 -7.79 17.83
N PHE A 209 -2.32 -7.65 17.31
CA PHE A 209 -3.10 -6.41 17.38
C PHE A 209 -4.18 -6.55 18.46
N GLU A 210 -4.38 -5.48 19.23
CA GLU A 210 -5.42 -5.37 20.25
C GLU A 210 -6.10 -4.00 20.11
N PHE A 211 -7.43 -3.98 20.01
CA PHE A 211 -8.20 -2.74 19.95
C PHE A 211 -8.46 -2.22 21.35
N ARG A 212 -8.25 -0.91 21.55
CA ARG A 212 -8.49 -0.21 22.80
C ARG A 212 -9.14 1.13 22.52
N ARG A 213 -9.87 1.64 23.51
CA ARG A 213 -10.34 3.02 23.48
C ARG A 213 -9.18 3.95 23.76
N ASP A 214 -9.18 5.09 23.09
CA ASP A 214 -8.31 6.21 23.45
C ASP A 214 -8.60 6.70 24.87
N ASP A 215 -7.58 6.64 25.72
CA ASP A 215 -7.62 7.14 27.08
C ASP A 215 -7.62 8.68 27.05
N VAL A 216 -8.80 9.28 27.19
CA VAL A 216 -8.97 10.73 27.23
C VAL A 216 -8.81 11.23 28.68
N PHE A 217 -7.74 11.99 28.95
CA PHE A 217 -7.42 12.46 30.30
C PHE A 217 -8.05 13.80 30.71
N TYR A 218 -8.83 14.46 29.84
CA TYR A 218 -9.49 15.72 30.19
C TYR A 218 -10.87 15.49 30.82
N SER A 219 -11.21 16.31 31.82
CA SER A 219 -12.52 16.31 32.46
C SER A 219 -13.44 17.31 31.76
N LYS A 220 -14.47 16.83 31.04
CA LYS A 220 -15.54 17.71 30.56
C LYS A 220 -16.36 18.21 31.76
N LYS A 221 -16.41 19.53 31.97
CA LYS A 221 -17.32 20.12 32.97
C LYS A 221 -18.76 19.69 32.65
N GLY A 222 -19.44 19.06 33.62
CA GLY A 222 -20.84 18.60 33.47
C GLY A 222 -21.03 17.18 32.94
N ALA A 223 -19.97 16.45 32.57
CA ALA A 223 -20.10 15.03 32.22
C ALA A 223 -19.95 14.16 33.48
N THR A 224 -21.03 13.50 33.90
CA THR A 224 -20.95 12.44 34.92
C THR A 224 -20.10 11.29 34.38
N LYS A 225 -18.92 11.05 34.96
CA LYS A 225 -18.08 9.89 34.65
C LYS A 225 -18.90 8.62 34.93
N LYS A 226 -19.39 7.93 33.89
CA LYS A 226 -19.84 6.54 34.03
C LYS A 226 -18.59 5.70 34.31
N VAL A 227 -18.30 5.49 35.59
CA VAL A 227 -17.28 4.54 36.04
C VAL A 227 -17.75 3.16 35.59
N GLN A 228 -17.20 2.65 34.50
CA GLN A 228 -17.38 1.26 34.12
C GLN A 228 -16.63 0.41 35.16
N ARG A 229 -17.36 -0.06 36.18
CA ARG A 229 -16.88 -1.15 37.06
C ARG A 229 -16.68 -2.37 36.18
N LYS A 230 -15.43 -2.78 35.96
CA LYS A 230 -15.12 -4.11 35.44
C LYS A 230 -15.59 -5.13 36.47
N GLN A 231 -16.56 -5.97 36.08
CA GLN A 231 -16.90 -7.21 36.78
C GLN A 231 -15.79 -8.24 36.58
#